data_AF-A0A392Q3E0-F1
#
_entry.id   AF-A0A392Q3E0-F1
#
_cell.length_a   1.000
_cell.length_b   1.000
_cell.length_c   1.000
_cell.angle_alpha   90.00
_cell.angle_beta   90.00
_cell.angle_gamma   90.00
#
_symmetry.space_group_name_H-M   'P 1'
#
loop_
_entity.id
_entity.type
_entity.pdbx_description
1 polymer ?
#
loop_
_entity_poly.entity_id
_entity_poly.type
_entity_poly.pdbx_seq_one_letter_code
_entity_poly.pdbx_strand_id
1 'polypeptide(L)'
;FTVRKNSEGATDEERGRLEVAGEYHLGEFINRFRHGSLVMRLPDSDVGQIPTVIFGTINGVIGVIASLPHEQYVFLEKLQSSLRKVIKGVGGLSHEQWRSFNNEKKTVEARNFLDGDLIESFLDLNRNKMDEVSQAMDVSVEELAKRVEELTRLH
;
A
#
# COMPACT_ATOMS: atom_id res chain seq x y z
N PHE A 1 9.36 0.49 -8.32
CA PHE A 1 10.20 -0.08 -7.25
C PHE A 1 10.77 1.07 -6.42
N THR A 2 11.12 0.81 -5.16
CA THR A 2 11.83 1.73 -4.26
C THR A 2 13.21 1.18 -3.94
N VAL A 3 14.14 2.08 -3.65
CA VAL A 3 15.51 1.74 -3.29
C VAL A 3 15.92 2.39 -1.99
N ARG A 4 16.80 1.74 -1.25
CA ARG A 4 17.40 2.27 -0.02
C ARG A 4 18.92 2.26 -0.11
N LYS A 5 19.54 3.19 0.62
CA LYS A 5 21.01 3.21 0.78
C LYS A 5 21.45 2.02 1.62
N ASN A 6 22.47 1.28 1.16
CA ASN A 6 23.06 0.18 1.91
C ASN A 6 24.10 0.70 2.92
N SER A 7 23.65 1.28 4.02
CA SER A 7 24.58 1.83 5.03
C SER A 7 25.38 0.76 5.78
N GLU A 8 24.91 -0.48 5.78
CA GLU A 8 25.50 -1.62 6.51
C GLU A 8 26.49 -2.43 5.66
N GLY A 9 26.74 -2.02 4.40
CA GLY A 9 27.72 -2.68 3.54
C GLY A 9 29.10 -2.78 4.21
N ALA A 10 29.78 -3.92 4.01
CA ALA A 10 31.09 -4.17 4.59
C ALA A 10 32.19 -3.40 3.84
N THR A 11 31.96 -3.11 2.56
CA THR A 11 32.86 -2.34 1.69
C THR A 11 32.25 -1.01 1.26
N ASP A 12 33.10 -0.05 0.88
CA ASP A 12 32.63 1.23 0.32
C ASP A 12 31.89 1.04 -1.01
N GLU A 13 32.24 0.01 -1.77
CA GLU A 13 31.53 -0.34 -2.99
C GLU A 13 30.09 -0.80 -2.70
N GLU A 14 29.91 -1.66 -1.70
CA GLU A 14 28.57 -2.09 -1.26
C GLU A 14 27.74 -0.92 -0.72
N ARG A 15 28.37 -0.02 0.05
CA ARG A 15 27.72 1.20 0.56
C ARG A 15 27.35 2.21 -0.52
N GLY A 16 28.08 2.19 -1.64
CA GLY A 16 27.80 2.99 -2.83
C GLY A 16 26.64 2.46 -3.67
N ARG A 17 26.20 1.20 -3.46
CA ARG A 17 25.10 0.59 -4.20
C ARG A 17 23.76 0.80 -3.49
N LEU A 18 22.72 1.00 -4.30
CA LEU A 18 21.34 1.08 -3.83
C LEU A 18 20.70 -0.29 -3.87
N GLU A 19 20.08 -0.69 -2.76
CA GLU A 19 19.34 -1.95 -2.65
C GLU A 19 17.88 -1.74 -3.02
N VAL A 20 17.31 -2.67 -3.80
CA VAL A 20 15.88 -2.65 -4.08
C VAL A 20 15.12 -3.03 -2.82
N ALA A 21 14.44 -2.05 -2.23
CA ALA A 21 13.70 -2.20 -0.99
C ALA A 21 12.26 -2.65 -1.22
N GLY A 22 11.61 -2.21 -2.29
CA GLY A 22 10.21 -2.56 -2.57
C GLY A 22 9.91 -2.62 -4.06
N GLU A 23 9.00 -3.50 -4.43
CA GLU A 23 8.63 -3.77 -5.83
C GLU A 23 7.11 -3.89 -5.92
N TYR A 24 6.51 -3.25 -6.93
CA TYR A 24 5.06 -3.15 -7.08
C TYR A 24 4.70 -2.76 -8.51
N HIS A 25 3.64 -3.37 -9.05
CA HIS A 25 3.05 -3.01 -10.33
C HIS A 25 1.81 -2.13 -10.13
N LEU A 26 1.95 -0.85 -10.47
CA LEU A 26 0.85 0.11 -10.36
C LEU A 26 -0.18 -0.03 -11.48
N GLY A 27 0.25 -0.44 -12.68
CA GLY A 27 -0.58 -0.45 -13.89
C GLY A 27 -0.68 0.90 -14.60
N GLU A 28 -0.02 1.93 -14.06
CA GLU A 28 -0.06 3.31 -14.58
C GLU A 28 1.33 3.81 -14.97
N PHE A 29 1.37 4.76 -15.91
CA PHE A 29 2.60 5.48 -16.27
C PHE A 29 2.67 6.83 -15.56
N ILE A 30 3.47 6.89 -14.49
CA ILE A 30 3.64 8.11 -13.69
C ILE A 30 4.53 9.10 -14.44
N ASN A 31 4.05 10.34 -14.58
CA ASN A 31 4.80 11.43 -15.20
C ASN A 31 5.44 12.38 -14.19
N ARG A 32 4.81 12.57 -13.02
CA ARG A 32 5.26 13.53 -12.00
C ARG A 32 5.01 13.02 -10.60
N PHE A 33 5.97 13.28 -9.72
CA PHE A 33 5.86 13.16 -8.27
C PHE A 33 5.98 14.55 -7.64
N ARG A 34 5.24 14.79 -6.55
CA ARG A 34 5.32 16.01 -5.75
C ARG A 34 5.11 15.69 -4.27
N HIS A 35 6.04 16.10 -3.42
CA HIS A 35 5.83 16.06 -1.97
C HIS A 35 4.67 16.98 -1.59
N GLY A 36 3.76 16.46 -0.77
CA GLY A 36 2.59 17.20 -0.32
C GLY A 36 1.42 16.29 0.05
N SER A 37 0.38 16.89 0.61
CA SER A 37 -0.92 16.26 0.86
C SER A 37 -2.01 17.16 0.29
N LEU A 38 -3.12 16.54 -0.14
CA LEU A 38 -4.33 17.25 -0.55
C LEU A 38 -5.27 17.51 0.64
N VAL A 39 -5.00 16.89 1.79
CA VAL A 39 -5.83 16.96 3.00
C VAL A 39 -5.23 17.92 4.02
N MET A 40 -6.08 18.63 4.77
CA MET A 40 -5.65 19.46 5.90
C MET A 40 -5.05 18.58 7.00
N ARG A 41 -3.78 18.82 7.33
CA ARG A 41 -3.12 18.18 8.48
C ARG A 41 -3.65 18.81 9.77
N LEU A 42 -4.45 18.05 10.51
CA LEU A 42 -4.82 18.44 11.87
C LEU A 42 -3.61 18.19 12.79
N PRO A 43 -3.22 19.19 13.63
CA PRO A 43 -2.03 19.10 14.48
C PRO A 43 -1.99 17.86 15.39
N ASP A 44 -3.16 17.38 15.82
CA ASP A 44 -3.32 16.28 16.79
C ASP A 44 -3.63 14.93 16.12
N SER A 45 -3.44 14.80 14.80
CA SER A 45 -3.68 13.53 14.10
C SER A 45 -2.37 12.80 13.79
N ASP A 46 -2.19 11.59 14.34
CA ASP A 46 -1.04 10.73 14.05
C ASP A 46 -0.93 10.42 12.55
N VAL A 47 -2.06 10.29 11.86
CA VAL A 47 -2.15 10.10 10.41
C VAL A 47 -1.65 11.32 9.63
N GLY A 48 -1.89 12.54 10.14
CA GLY A 48 -1.47 13.78 9.49
C GLY A 48 0.05 13.98 9.45
N GLN A 49 0.80 13.21 10.23
CA GLN A 49 2.27 13.24 10.25
C GLN A 49 2.91 12.27 9.24
N ILE A 50 2.13 11.37 8.65
CA ILE A 50 2.64 10.39 7.68
C ILE A 50 3.17 11.13 6.44
N PRO A 51 4.44 10.90 6.04
CA PRO A 51 5.00 11.51 4.84
C PRO A 51 4.27 11.01 3.58
N THR A 52 3.79 11.96 2.78
CA THR A 52 3.05 11.68 1.54
C THR A 52 3.71 12.29 0.31
N VAL A 53 3.59 11.58 -0.81
CA VAL A 53 3.97 12.03 -2.16
C VAL A 53 2.77 11.83 -3.07
N ILE A 54 2.34 12.90 -3.72
CA ILE A 54 1.30 12.85 -4.74
C ILE A 54 1.96 12.53 -6.08
N PHE A 55 1.31 11.73 -6.90
CA PHE A 55 1.74 11.48 -8.27
C PHE A 55 0.60 11.67 -9.27
N GLY A 56 0.97 12.05 -10.50
CA GLY A 56 0.06 12.14 -11.63
C GLY A 56 0.51 11.25 -12.79
N THR A 57 -0.45 10.60 -13.44
CA THR A 57 -0.21 9.64 -14.54
C THR A 57 -0.65 10.20 -15.90
N ILE A 58 -0.28 9.53 -16.98
CA ILE A 58 -0.72 9.88 -18.35
C ILE A 58 -2.24 9.78 -18.55
N ASN A 59 -2.91 8.91 -17.79
CA ASN A 59 -4.35 8.66 -17.92
C ASN A 59 -5.19 9.63 -17.08
N GLY A 60 -4.55 10.60 -16.40
CA GLY A 60 -5.22 11.55 -15.52
C GLY A 60 -5.46 11.03 -14.10
N VAL A 61 -4.95 9.84 -13.74
CA VAL A 61 -5.00 9.34 -12.37
C VAL A 61 -4.10 10.19 -11.49
N ILE A 62 -4.64 10.63 -10.36
CA ILE A 62 -3.89 11.26 -9.27
C ILE A 62 -3.90 10.27 -8.12
N GLY A 63 -2.71 9.89 -7.64
CA GLY A 63 -2.59 8.96 -6.52
C GLY A 63 -1.64 9.49 -5.45
N VAL A 64 -1.69 8.85 -4.28
CA VAL A 64 -0.87 9.18 -3.12
C VAL A 64 -0.01 7.98 -2.72
N ILE A 65 1.27 8.23 -2.44
CA ILE A 65 2.18 7.28 -1.80
C ILE A 65 2.40 7.78 -0.38
N ALA A 66 2.03 6.97 0.61
CA ALA A 66 2.24 7.24 2.03
C ALA A 66 3.31 6.30 2.60
N SER A 67 4.29 6.85 3.32
CA SER A 67 5.33 6.05 3.98
C SER A 67 4.91 5.69 5.40
N LEU A 68 4.39 4.48 5.56
CA LEU A 68 3.79 4.02 6.82
C LEU A 68 4.85 3.61 7.86
N PRO A 69 4.57 3.82 9.16
CA PRO A 69 5.31 3.16 10.24
C PRO A 69 5.24 1.64 10.13
N HIS A 70 6.28 0.94 10.58
CA HIS A 70 6.39 -0.52 10.43
C HIS A 70 5.22 -1.30 11.04
N GLU A 71 4.76 -0.90 12.24
CA GLU A 71 3.63 -1.56 12.91
C GLU A 71 2.33 -1.45 12.09
N GLN A 72 2.06 -0.27 11.52
CA GLN A 72 0.90 -0.06 10.65
C GLN A 72 1.03 -0.87 9.37
N TYR A 73 2.22 -0.93 8.77
CA TYR A 73 2.49 -1.74 7.59
C TYR A 73 2.15 -3.21 7.83
N VAL A 74 2.68 -3.81 8.91
CA VAL A 74 2.46 -5.23 9.24
C VAL A 74 0.98 -5.53 9.45
N PHE A 75 0.28 -4.63 10.14
CA PHE A 75 -1.16 -4.76 10.35
C PHE A 75 -1.94 -4.75 9.02
N LEU A 76 -1.66 -3.77 8.17
CA LEU A 76 -2.36 -3.60 6.89
C LEU A 76 -1.99 -4.67 5.86
N GLU A 77 -0.77 -5.20 5.92
CA GLU A 77 -0.35 -6.35 5.12
C GLU A 77 -1.16 -7.60 5.48
N LYS A 78 -1.41 -7.83 6.78
CA LYS A 78 -2.31 -8.89 7.24
C LYS A 78 -3.75 -8.66 6.76
N LEU A 79 -4.25 -7.43 6.86
CA LEU A 79 -5.59 -7.07 6.39
C LEU A 79 -5.74 -7.29 4.88
N GLN A 80 -4.81 -6.79 4.07
CA GLN A 80 -4.78 -7.01 2.63
C GLN A 80 -4.78 -8.50 2.29
N SER A 81 -3.99 -9.30 3.02
CA SER A 81 -3.94 -10.76 2.84
C SER A 81 -5.27 -11.44 3.14
N SER A 82 -6.00 -10.99 4.16
CA SER A 82 -7.36 -11.47 4.46
C SER A 82 -8.36 -11.04 3.40
N LEU A 83 -8.30 -9.78 2.94
CA LEU A 83 -9.17 -9.24 1.90
C LEU A 83 -9.05 -10.00 0.58
N ARG A 84 -7.82 -10.34 0.16
CA ARG A 84 -7.58 -11.13 -1.07
C ARG A 84 -8.28 -12.50 -1.07
N LYS A 85 -8.54 -13.08 0.11
CA LYS A 85 -9.25 -14.37 0.22
C LYS A 85 -10.76 -14.20 -0.01
N VAL A 86 -11.31 -13.10 0.47
CA VAL A 86 -12.76 -12.80 0.48
C VAL A 86 -13.22 -12.10 -0.79
N ILE A 87 -12.40 -11.20 -1.32
CA ILE A 87 -12.66 -10.43 -2.54
C ILE A 87 -12.14 -11.21 -3.73
N LYS A 88 -13.06 -11.68 -4.58
CA LYS A 88 -12.70 -12.35 -5.84
C LYS A 88 -12.54 -11.29 -6.92
N GLY A 89 -11.40 -11.30 -7.60
CA GLY A 89 -11.16 -10.44 -8.75
C GLY A 89 -12.15 -10.73 -9.87
N VAL A 90 -12.51 -9.69 -10.63
CA VAL A 90 -13.39 -9.81 -11.80
C VAL A 90 -12.74 -10.77 -12.80
N GLY A 91 -13.53 -11.70 -13.35
CA GLY A 91 -13.03 -12.71 -14.28
C GLY A 91 -12.06 -13.72 -13.66
N GLY A 92 -11.97 -13.81 -12.33
CA GLY A 92 -11.05 -14.71 -11.65
C GLY A 92 -9.58 -14.24 -11.66
N LEU A 93 -9.33 -12.97 -11.98
CA LEU A 93 -7.99 -12.40 -11.98
C LEU A 93 -7.42 -12.33 -10.56
N SER A 94 -6.17 -12.77 -10.39
CA SER A 94 -5.47 -12.71 -9.11
C SER A 94 -4.92 -11.30 -8.87
N HIS A 95 -5.28 -10.72 -7.73
CA HIS A 95 -4.72 -9.45 -7.26
C HIS A 95 -3.19 -9.52 -7.10
N GLU A 96 -2.67 -10.64 -6.58
CA GLU A 96 -1.22 -10.82 -6.37
C GLU A 96 -0.45 -10.83 -7.68
N GLN A 97 -1.01 -11.53 -8.67
CA GLN A 97 -0.42 -11.59 -10.01
C GLN A 97 -0.47 -10.22 -10.69
N TRP A 98 -1.58 -9.50 -10.54
CA TRP A 98 -1.71 -8.14 -11.08
C TRP A 98 -0.70 -7.17 -10.48
N ARG A 99 -0.50 -7.21 -9.15
CA ARG A 99 0.43 -6.30 -8.45
C ARG A 99 1.88 -6.74 -8.50
N SER A 100 2.17 -7.96 -8.95
CA SER A 100 3.53 -8.48 -9.12
C SER A 100 4.34 -7.59 -10.07
N PHE A 101 5.52 -7.17 -9.63
CA PHE A 101 6.40 -6.36 -10.47
C PHE A 101 6.80 -7.16 -11.71
N ASN A 102 6.61 -6.55 -12.87
CA ASN A 102 6.91 -7.16 -14.15
C ASN A 102 7.68 -6.17 -15.04
N ASN A 103 8.80 -6.61 -15.58
CA ASN A 103 9.49 -5.97 -16.69
C ASN A 103 9.99 -7.03 -17.68
N GLU A 104 10.62 -6.60 -18.78
CA GLU A 104 11.13 -7.51 -19.82
C GLU A 104 12.10 -8.60 -19.31
N LYS A 105 12.72 -8.40 -18.14
CA LYS A 105 13.77 -9.26 -17.61
C LYS A 105 13.28 -10.21 -16.52
N LYS A 106 12.30 -9.80 -15.72
CA LYS A 106 11.83 -10.57 -14.57
C LYS A 106 10.40 -10.22 -14.18
N THR A 107 9.74 -11.21 -13.60
CA THR A 107 8.53 -11.04 -12.80
C THR A 107 8.87 -11.43 -11.36
N VAL A 108 8.55 -10.58 -10.39
CA VAL A 108 8.72 -10.84 -8.96
C VAL A 108 7.48 -10.41 -8.20
N GLU A 109 7.19 -11.09 -7.10
CA GLU A 109 6.05 -10.75 -6.25
C GLU A 109 6.16 -9.33 -5.71
N ALA A 110 5.00 -8.69 -5.50
CA ALA A 110 4.94 -7.39 -4.85
C ALA A 110 5.44 -7.50 -3.41
N ARG A 111 6.28 -6.56 -2.98
CA ARG A 111 6.82 -6.54 -1.62
C ARG A 111 7.05 -5.12 -1.13
N ASN A 112 6.84 -4.90 0.17
CA ASN A 112 7.00 -3.60 0.84
C ASN A 112 6.14 -2.50 0.21
N PHE A 113 4.97 -2.89 -0.29
CA PHE A 113 3.93 -2.03 -0.83
C PHE A 113 2.56 -2.59 -0.45
N LEU A 114 1.62 -1.69 -0.16
CA LEU A 114 0.23 -2.01 0.13
C LEU A 114 -0.65 -1.32 -0.90
N ASP A 115 -1.73 -1.99 -1.28
CA ASP A 115 -2.74 -1.50 -2.19
C ASP A 115 -3.86 -0.81 -1.41
N GLY A 116 -3.84 0.52 -1.40
CA GLY A 116 -4.84 1.34 -0.72
C GLY A 116 -6.24 1.08 -1.23
N ASP A 117 -6.42 0.96 -2.54
CA ASP A 117 -7.73 0.71 -3.17
C ASP A 117 -8.35 -0.61 -2.66
N LEU A 118 -7.52 -1.66 -2.53
CA LEU A 118 -7.98 -2.94 -1.99
C LEU A 118 -8.32 -2.83 -0.50
N ILE A 119 -7.49 -2.15 0.30
CA ILE A 119 -7.73 -1.99 1.74
C ILE A 119 -9.02 -1.21 1.99
N GLU A 120 -9.24 -0.12 1.26
CA GLU A 120 -10.40 0.77 1.39
C GLU A 120 -11.70 0.06 0.98
N SER A 121 -11.63 -0.86 0.02
CA SER A 121 -12.79 -1.68 -0.37
C SER A 121 -13.38 -2.51 0.77
N PHE A 122 -12.67 -2.67 1.90
CA PHE A 122 -13.23 -3.27 3.11
C PHE A 122 -14.54 -2.58 3.53
N LEU A 123 -14.61 -1.25 3.44
CA LEU A 123 -15.78 -0.46 3.86
C LEU A 123 -17.00 -0.70 2.95
N ASP A 124 -16.78 -1.15 1.72
CA ASP A 124 -17.85 -1.47 0.75
C ASP A 124 -18.34 -2.92 0.84
N LEU A 125 -17.71 -3.74 1.68
CA LEU A 125 -18.13 -5.14 1.86
C LEU A 125 -19.47 -5.23 2.60
N ASN A 126 -20.23 -6.27 2.28
CA ASN A 126 -21.40 -6.62 3.11
C ASN A 126 -20.94 -7.16 4.48
N ARG A 127 -21.85 -7.11 5.47
CA ARG A 127 -21.52 -7.48 6.85
C ARG A 127 -20.96 -8.89 6.99
N ASN A 128 -21.49 -9.87 6.25
CA ASN A 128 -21.02 -11.24 6.30
C ASN A 128 -19.54 -11.36 5.89
N LYS A 129 -19.13 -10.65 4.84
CA LYS A 129 -17.73 -10.62 4.38
C LYS A 129 -16.83 -9.85 5.34
N MET A 130 -17.33 -8.74 5.92
CA MET A 130 -16.60 -8.02 6.96
C MET A 130 -16.34 -8.91 8.19
N ASP A 131 -17.34 -9.69 8.62
CA ASP A 131 -17.20 -10.62 9.74
C ASP A 131 -16.18 -11.73 9.42
N GLU A 132 -16.15 -12.25 8.19
CA GLU A 132 -15.12 -13.22 7.76
C GLU A 132 -13.70 -12.64 7.85
N VAL A 133 -13.50 -11.40 7.37
CA VAL A 133 -12.21 -10.71 7.47
C VAL A 133 -11.85 -10.42 8.94
N SER A 134 -12.83 -9.99 9.75
CA SER A 134 -12.68 -9.72 11.18
C SER A 134 -12.21 -10.96 11.95
N GLN A 135 -12.81 -12.12 11.68
CA GLN A 135 -12.40 -13.39 12.28
C GLN A 135 -10.97 -13.78 11.88
N ALA A 136 -10.59 -13.59 10.61
CA ALA A 136 -9.23 -13.87 10.15
C ALA A 136 -8.18 -12.91 10.76
N MET A 137 -8.59 -11.68 11.07
CA MET A 137 -7.74 -10.66 11.68
C MET A 137 -7.62 -10.79 13.20
N ASP A 138 -8.60 -11.42 13.85
CA ASP A 138 -8.81 -11.41 15.32
C ASP A 138 -9.02 -9.99 15.86
N VAL A 139 -9.80 -9.19 15.13
CA VAL A 139 -10.12 -7.78 15.43
C VAL A 139 -11.57 -7.52 15.07
N SER A 140 -12.32 -6.76 15.88
CA SER A 140 -13.72 -6.46 15.59
C SER A 140 -13.89 -5.68 14.27
N VAL A 141 -15.04 -5.85 13.62
CA VAL A 141 -15.36 -5.12 12.39
C VAL A 141 -15.32 -3.62 12.62
N GLU A 142 -15.78 -3.15 13.78
CA GLU A 142 -15.84 -1.73 14.12
C GLU A 142 -14.44 -1.12 14.25
N GLU A 143 -13.49 -1.86 14.85
CA GLU A 143 -12.10 -1.42 14.95
C GLU A 143 -11.39 -1.47 13.59
N LEU A 144 -11.67 -2.48 12.76
CA LEU A 144 -11.15 -2.54 11.39
C LEU A 144 -11.67 -1.37 10.55
N ALA A 145 -12.97 -1.10 10.59
CA ALA A 145 -13.58 0.00 9.86
C ALA A 145 -12.98 1.34 10.29
N LYS A 146 -12.86 1.58 11.59
CA LYS A 146 -12.23 2.79 12.13
C LYS A 146 -10.80 2.98 11.60
N ARG A 147 -9.97 1.94 11.60
CA ARG A 147 -8.59 2.02 11.09
C ARG A 147 -8.53 2.29 9.59
N VAL A 148 -9.43 1.70 8.80
CA VAL A 148 -9.51 1.96 7.36
C VAL A 148 -9.99 3.39 7.09
N GLU A 149 -11.01 3.86 7.83
CA GLU A 149 -11.48 5.25 7.75
C GLU A 149 -10.43 6.29 8.18
N GLU A 150 -9.51 5.93 9.07
CA GLU A 150 -8.39 6.79 9.40
C GLU A 150 -7.41 6.92 8.23
N LEU A 151 -7.20 5.86 7.44
CA LEU A 151 -6.32 5.87 6.26
C LEU A 151 -6.89 6.64 5.07
N THR A 152 -8.20 6.62 4.87
CA THR A 152 -8.84 7.39 3.79
C THR A 152 -8.63 8.89 3.95
N ARG A 153 -8.30 9.37 5.16
CA ARG A 153 -7.94 10.78 5.43
C ARG A 153 -6.56 11.19 4.91
N LEU A 154 -5.80 10.28 4.30
CA LEU A 154 -4.51 10.60 3.68
C LEU A 154 -4.65 11.26 2.29
N HIS A 155 -5.83 11.23 1.68
CA HIS A 155 -6.06 11.76 0.34
C HIS A 155 -7.42 12.44 0.19
#